data_AF-A0A419SZ04-F1
#
_entry.id   AF-A0A419SZ04-F1
#
_cell.length_a   1.000
_cell.length_b   1.000
_cell.length_c   1.000
_cell.angle_alpha   90.00
_cell.angle_beta   90.00
_cell.angle_gamma   90.00
#
_symmetry.space_group_name_H-M   'P 1'
#
loop_
_entity.id
_entity.type
_entity.pdbx_description
1 polymer ?
#
loop_
_entity_poly.entity_id
_entity_poly.type
_entity_poly.pdbx_seq_one_letter_code
_entity_poly.pdbx_strand_id
1 'polypeptide(L)'
;MEEGVTNGTGKAGEVIEGAGKTVSSISQDTIKHSTIGDFTYNPKTGSVSKVKGGGHGQGNIDFLEKNGISYNIEKTYDNGVRIGNIPDHKNPLKRIGTGQSWFPDNWDATKIKKAGEYVVELHKGKTITNGVPIYGICDGVEVGVIYTNGKPATIFPNAIQP
;
A
#
# COMPACT_ATOMS: atom_id res chain seq x y z
N MET A 1 -1.65 48.84 -54.83
CA MET A 1 -3.08 49.01 -55.15
C MET A 1 -3.71 47.65 -54.83
N GLU A 2 -4.03 47.38 -53.57
CA GLU A 2 -5.28 47.81 -52.87
C GLU A 2 -6.48 47.09 -53.49
N GLU A 3 -7.40 46.42 -52.80
CA GLU A 3 -7.65 45.95 -51.43
C GLU A 3 -8.80 44.92 -51.55
N GLY A 4 -9.06 44.09 -50.52
CA GLY A 4 -10.30 43.31 -50.44
C GLY A 4 -10.28 42.17 -49.42
N VAL A 5 -10.88 42.43 -48.26
CA VAL A 5 -10.82 41.65 -47.00
C VAL A 5 -12.02 40.70 -46.81
N THR A 6 -11.87 39.77 -45.84
CA THR A 6 -12.88 39.04 -45.03
C THR A 6 -13.19 37.60 -45.49
N ASN A 7 -13.35 36.57 -44.65
CA ASN A 7 -13.34 36.42 -43.20
C ASN A 7 -13.00 34.94 -42.90
N GLY A 8 -12.10 34.69 -41.95
CA GLY A 8 -11.76 33.33 -41.51
C GLY A 8 -11.12 33.40 -40.14
N THR A 9 -11.94 33.65 -39.12
CA THR A 9 -11.54 33.69 -37.72
C THR A 9 -11.03 32.31 -37.26
N GLY A 10 -9.73 32.21 -36.99
CA GLY A 10 -9.12 31.09 -36.26
C GLY A 10 -8.14 31.65 -35.25
N LYS A 11 -8.63 31.97 -34.04
CA LYS A 11 -7.80 32.38 -32.90
C LYS A 11 -6.83 31.26 -32.51
N ALA A 12 -5.60 31.65 -32.22
CA ALA A 12 -4.66 30.84 -31.46
C ALA A 12 -5.19 30.58 -30.04
N GLY A 13 -4.92 29.38 -29.53
CA GLY A 13 -5.01 29.01 -28.12
C GLY A 13 -6.19 28.10 -27.76
N GLU A 14 -5.92 26.80 -27.66
CA GLU A 14 -6.17 26.01 -26.44
C GLU A 14 -5.62 24.60 -26.65
N VAL A 15 -4.61 24.24 -25.86
CA VAL A 15 -4.25 22.85 -25.64
C VAL A 15 -5.36 22.29 -24.76
N ILE A 16 -6.29 21.54 -25.37
CA ILE A 16 -7.29 20.78 -24.61
C ILE A 16 -6.61 19.56 -23.98
N GLU A 17 -6.09 19.76 -22.76
CA GLU A 17 -5.83 18.69 -21.80
C GLU A 17 -7.15 17.99 -21.46
N GLY A 18 -7.42 16.88 -22.16
CA GLY A 18 -8.60 16.04 -21.97
C GLY A 18 -8.31 14.82 -21.10
N ALA A 19 -8.31 15.02 -19.78
CA ALA A 19 -8.58 14.02 -18.73
C ALA A 19 -7.83 12.67 -18.84
N GLY A 20 -6.53 12.68 -18.56
CA GLY A 20 -5.86 11.48 -18.08
C GLY A 20 -6.57 11.01 -16.80
N LYS A 21 -7.27 9.87 -16.88
CA LYS A 21 -7.92 9.20 -15.75
C LYS A 21 -7.05 9.33 -14.51
N THR A 22 -7.54 10.07 -13.53
CA THR A 22 -6.96 10.19 -12.20
C THR A 22 -6.61 8.78 -11.74
N VAL A 23 -5.32 8.56 -11.44
CA VAL A 23 -4.84 7.35 -10.75
C VAL A 23 -5.86 7.12 -9.63
N SER A 24 -6.47 5.93 -9.57
CA SER A 24 -7.38 5.59 -8.48
C SER A 24 -6.57 5.73 -7.19
N SER A 25 -6.71 6.86 -6.50
CA SER A 25 -5.82 7.17 -5.38
C SER A 25 -6.07 6.15 -4.29
N ILE A 26 -5.00 5.55 -3.78
CA ILE A 26 -5.13 4.64 -2.66
C ILE A 26 -5.59 5.47 -1.47
N SER A 27 -6.71 5.07 -0.85
CA SER A 27 -7.32 5.84 0.23
C SER A 27 -6.40 5.91 1.44
N GLN A 28 -6.55 6.98 2.23
CA GLN A 28 -5.79 7.12 3.48
C GLN A 28 -6.08 5.98 4.46
N ASP A 29 -7.30 5.47 4.49
CA ASP A 29 -7.65 4.29 5.30
C ASP A 29 -6.88 3.05 4.86
N THR A 30 -6.74 2.81 3.55
CA THR A 30 -5.92 1.71 3.03
C THR A 30 -4.46 1.91 3.41
N ILE A 31 -3.92 3.14 3.37
CA ILE A 31 -2.55 3.41 3.79
C ILE A 31 -2.37 3.18 5.29
N LYS A 32 -3.29 3.66 6.14
CA LYS A 32 -3.24 3.43 7.59
C LYS A 32 -3.32 1.94 7.92
N HIS A 33 -4.24 1.21 7.30
CA HIS A 33 -4.36 -0.23 7.42
C HIS A 33 -3.07 -0.94 6.99
N SER A 34 -2.52 -0.57 5.84
CA SER A 34 -1.29 -1.17 5.31
C SER A 34 -0.08 -0.89 6.19
N THR A 35 0.03 0.31 6.78
CA THR A 35 1.25 0.75 7.48
C THR A 35 1.20 0.43 8.97
N ILE A 36 0.14 0.82 9.67
CA ILE A 36 -0.02 0.67 11.12
C ILE A 36 -0.80 -0.60 11.46
N GLY A 37 -1.80 -0.94 10.63
CA GLY A 37 -2.67 -2.09 10.86
C GLY A 37 -3.98 -1.74 11.56
N ASP A 38 -4.91 -2.68 11.49
CA ASP A 38 -6.14 -2.67 12.27
C ASP A 38 -5.97 -3.57 13.49
N PHE A 39 -6.60 -3.17 14.60
CA PHE A 39 -6.49 -3.90 15.86
C PHE A 39 -7.85 -4.24 16.44
N THR A 40 -7.90 -5.30 17.24
CA THR A 40 -9.00 -5.57 18.16
C THR A 40 -8.75 -4.90 19.49
N TYR A 41 -9.83 -4.60 20.22
CA TYR A 41 -9.78 -3.93 21.51
C TYR A 41 -10.51 -4.77 22.55
N ASN A 42 -10.03 -4.75 23.79
CA ASN A 42 -10.72 -5.34 24.91
C ASN A 42 -12.00 -4.54 25.18
N PRO A 43 -13.20 -5.13 25.15
CA PRO A 43 -14.46 -4.40 25.32
C PRO A 43 -14.63 -3.82 26.72
N LYS A 44 -13.93 -4.34 27.74
CA LYS A 44 -14.01 -3.85 29.12
C LYS A 44 -13.07 -2.69 29.39
N THR A 45 -11.84 -2.75 28.86
CA THR A 45 -10.79 -1.76 29.17
C THR A 45 -10.54 -0.77 28.05
N GLY A 46 -11.04 -1.02 26.84
CA GLY A 46 -10.72 -0.26 25.63
C GLY A 46 -9.27 -0.42 25.15
N SER A 47 -8.44 -1.18 25.87
CA SER A 47 -7.04 -1.40 25.54
C SER A 47 -6.90 -2.21 24.25
N VAL A 48 -5.88 -1.92 23.47
CA VAL A 48 -5.55 -2.72 22.29
C VAL A 48 -5.23 -4.16 22.69
N SER A 49 -5.61 -5.12 21.85
CA SER A 49 -5.48 -6.55 22.15
C SER A 49 -4.68 -7.31 21.09
N LYS A 50 -5.09 -7.29 19.82
CA LYS A 50 -4.46 -8.09 18.76
C LYS A 50 -4.45 -7.34 17.45
N VAL A 51 -3.43 -7.56 16.62
CA VAL A 51 -3.50 -7.18 15.21
C VAL A 51 -4.57 -8.01 14.51
N LYS A 52 -5.49 -7.33 13.84
CA LYS A 52 -6.59 -7.90 13.04
C LYS A 52 -6.16 -8.11 11.59
N GLY A 53 -5.44 -7.15 11.01
CA GLY A 53 -4.96 -7.18 9.63
C GLY A 53 -4.08 -5.99 9.28
N GLY A 54 -3.41 -6.05 8.13
CA GLY A 54 -2.45 -5.04 7.69
C GLY A 54 -1.20 -4.99 8.57
N GLY A 55 -0.67 -3.79 8.79
CA GLY A 55 0.46 -3.55 9.70
C GLY A 55 1.80 -4.01 9.13
N HIS A 56 2.12 -3.55 7.94
CA HIS A 56 3.31 -3.90 7.17
C HIS A 56 4.37 -2.78 7.15
N GLY A 57 4.13 -1.63 7.78
CA GLY A 57 5.12 -0.55 7.86
C GLY A 57 5.85 -0.52 9.20
N GLN A 58 6.86 0.35 9.32
CA GLN A 58 7.54 0.61 10.59
C GLN A 58 6.55 1.10 11.68
N GLY A 59 5.54 1.89 11.29
CA GLY A 59 4.52 2.36 12.23
C GLY A 59 3.71 1.24 12.90
N ASN A 60 3.67 0.02 12.34
CA ASN A 60 3.11 -1.13 13.06
C ASN A 60 4.04 -1.56 14.19
N ILE A 61 5.33 -1.73 13.92
CA ILE A 61 6.33 -2.09 14.94
C ILE A 61 6.32 -1.07 16.09
N ASP A 62 6.38 0.22 15.76
CA ASP A 62 6.35 1.29 16.77
C ASP A 62 5.07 1.23 17.63
N PHE A 63 3.92 0.92 17.00
CA PHE A 63 2.66 0.75 17.71
C PHE A 63 2.68 -0.48 18.62
N LEU A 64 3.23 -1.61 18.15
CA LEU A 64 3.33 -2.83 18.93
C LEU A 64 4.20 -2.61 20.18
N GLU A 65 5.38 -2.01 20.00
CA GLU A 65 6.30 -1.69 21.10
C GLU A 65 5.66 -0.75 22.13
N LYS A 66 5.04 0.33 21.67
CA LYS A 66 4.33 1.28 22.53
C LYS A 66 3.24 0.63 23.38
N ASN A 67 2.63 -0.44 22.89
CA ASN A 67 1.54 -1.14 23.56
C ASN A 67 1.97 -2.47 24.20
N GLY A 68 3.27 -2.77 24.26
CA GLY A 68 3.79 -4.00 24.86
C GLY A 68 3.33 -5.28 24.15
N ILE A 69 3.03 -5.21 22.85
CA ILE A 69 2.65 -6.37 22.04
C ILE A 69 3.92 -6.93 21.41
N SER A 70 4.24 -8.18 21.72
CA SER A 70 5.41 -8.85 21.16
C SER A 70 5.29 -9.11 19.66
N TYR A 71 6.43 -9.03 18.99
CA TYR A 71 6.63 -9.45 17.61
C TYR A 71 8.02 -10.06 17.48
N ASN A 72 8.24 -10.82 16.42
CA ASN A 72 9.53 -11.39 16.08
C ASN A 72 9.89 -11.02 14.65
N ILE A 73 11.13 -10.58 14.43
CA ILE A 73 11.75 -10.50 13.11
C ILE A 73 12.63 -11.74 12.98
N GLU A 74 12.24 -12.68 12.11
CA GLU A 74 12.94 -13.94 11.90
C GLU A 74 14.03 -13.80 10.84
N LYS A 75 13.81 -12.93 9.85
CA LYS A 75 14.76 -12.64 8.78
C LYS A 75 14.58 -11.23 8.25
N THR A 76 15.70 -10.62 7.87
CA THR A 76 15.75 -9.40 7.07
C THR A 76 16.45 -9.72 5.75
N TYR A 77 15.85 -9.34 4.63
CA TYR A 77 16.45 -9.43 3.30
C TYR A 77 17.43 -8.28 3.06
N ASP A 78 18.33 -8.42 2.09
CA ASP A 78 19.33 -7.40 1.75
C ASP A 78 18.70 -6.07 1.31
N ASN A 79 17.49 -6.12 0.73
CA ASN A 79 16.71 -4.93 0.37
C ASN A 79 15.97 -4.28 1.55
N GLY A 80 16.16 -4.80 2.78
CA GLY A 80 15.59 -4.27 4.01
C GLY A 80 14.20 -4.81 4.38
N VAL A 81 13.54 -5.61 3.54
CA VAL A 81 12.26 -6.25 3.91
C VAL A 81 12.48 -7.20 5.09
N ARG A 82 11.59 -7.12 6.07
CA ARG A 82 11.63 -7.93 7.29
C ARG A 82 10.48 -8.92 7.27
N ILE A 83 10.73 -10.16 7.67
CA ILE A 83 9.70 -11.19 7.79
C ILE A 83 9.76 -11.84 9.16
N GLY A 84 8.60 -12.22 9.68
CA GLY A 84 8.49 -12.84 10.99
C GLY A 84 7.04 -13.02 11.41
N ASN A 85 6.74 -12.80 12.68
CA ASN A 85 5.43 -13.11 13.24
C ASN A 85 5.04 -12.19 14.41
N ILE A 86 3.75 -12.22 14.74
CA ILE A 86 3.18 -11.57 15.92
C ILE A 86 2.47 -12.67 16.71
N PRO A 87 3.04 -13.18 17.82
CA PRO A 87 2.53 -14.36 18.54
C PRO A 87 1.05 -14.28 18.90
N ASP A 88 0.56 -13.08 19.25
CA ASP A 88 -0.83 -12.84 19.60
C ASP A 88 -1.71 -12.31 18.45
N HIS A 89 -1.30 -12.49 17.19
CA HIS A 89 -2.08 -12.05 16.04
C HIS A 89 -3.47 -12.71 15.99
N LYS A 90 -4.50 -12.00 15.50
CA LYS A 90 -5.86 -12.56 15.38
C LYS A 90 -5.88 -13.79 14.45
N ASN A 91 -5.29 -13.66 13.27
CA ASN A 91 -5.06 -14.77 12.33
C ASN A 91 -3.96 -15.74 12.85
N PRO A 92 -4.25 -17.03 13.08
CA PRO A 92 -3.28 -18.02 13.53
C PRO A 92 -2.05 -18.20 12.63
N LEU A 93 -2.21 -18.05 11.30
CA LEU A 93 -1.11 -18.21 10.34
C LEU A 93 0.01 -17.17 10.53
N LYS A 94 -0.28 -16.06 11.20
CA LYS A 94 0.66 -14.96 11.43
C LYS A 94 1.34 -15.01 12.80
N ARG A 95 1.06 -16.06 13.60
CA ARG A 95 1.56 -16.19 14.98
C ARG A 95 2.94 -16.83 15.09
N ILE A 96 3.40 -17.50 14.04
CA ILE A 96 4.64 -18.27 14.04
C ILE A 96 5.39 -18.09 12.72
N GLY A 97 6.70 -18.33 12.75
CA GLY A 97 7.55 -18.30 11.55
C GLY A 97 7.51 -16.94 10.85
N THR A 98 7.32 -16.95 9.53
CA THR A 98 7.41 -15.76 8.66
C THR A 98 6.06 -15.31 8.10
N GLY A 99 4.96 -15.53 8.84
CA GLY A 99 3.60 -15.23 8.38
C GLY A 99 3.24 -13.74 8.29
N GLN A 100 4.07 -12.86 8.85
CA GLN A 100 3.98 -11.40 8.75
C GLN A 100 5.22 -10.86 8.03
N SER A 101 5.04 -9.83 7.23
CA SER A 101 6.13 -9.10 6.57
C SER A 101 6.00 -7.62 6.85
N TRP A 102 7.14 -6.93 6.92
CA TRP A 102 7.24 -5.50 7.07
C TRP A 102 8.18 -4.93 6.02
N PHE A 103 7.85 -3.75 5.52
CA PHE A 103 8.71 -2.97 4.64
C PHE A 103 10.03 -2.63 5.34
N PRO A 104 11.06 -2.19 4.59
CA PRO A 104 12.22 -1.58 5.20
C PRO A 104 11.82 -0.53 6.24
N ASP A 105 12.56 -0.47 7.35
CA ASP A 105 12.27 0.41 8.48
C ASP A 105 12.28 1.90 8.09
N ASN A 106 13.07 2.27 7.08
CA ASN A 106 13.16 3.61 6.52
C ASN A 106 12.03 3.94 5.51
N TRP A 107 11.10 3.02 5.23
CA TRP A 107 9.94 3.32 4.38
C TRP A 107 8.79 3.91 5.19
N ASP A 108 8.53 5.19 4.97
CA ASP A 108 7.38 5.89 5.53
C ASP A 108 6.06 5.57 4.79
N ALA A 109 4.94 6.04 5.34
CA ALA A 109 3.62 5.84 4.74
C ALA A 109 3.50 6.45 3.33
N THR A 110 4.22 7.56 3.06
CA THR A 110 4.23 8.22 1.75
C THR A 110 4.90 7.35 0.70
N LYS A 111 6.04 6.75 1.03
CA LYS A 111 6.78 5.85 0.13
C LYS A 111 5.99 4.57 -0.13
N ILE A 112 5.40 3.98 0.90
CA ILE A 112 4.53 2.79 0.77
C ILE A 112 3.32 3.11 -0.12
N LYS A 113 2.69 4.28 0.06
CA LYS A 113 1.59 4.74 -0.80
C LYS A 113 2.04 4.83 -2.27
N LYS A 114 3.15 5.52 -2.54
CA LYS A 114 3.68 5.67 -3.92
C LYS A 114 4.01 4.32 -4.55
N ALA A 115 4.59 3.39 -3.78
CA ALA A 115 4.89 2.05 -4.25
C ALA A 115 3.60 1.27 -4.59
N GLY A 116 2.56 1.36 -3.75
CA GLY A 116 1.26 0.77 -4.06
C GLY A 116 0.62 1.38 -5.31
N GLU A 117 0.65 2.71 -5.45
CA GLU A 117 0.11 3.41 -6.64
C GLU A 117 0.85 2.98 -7.92
N TYR A 118 2.17 2.81 -7.85
CA TYR A 118 2.96 2.26 -8.95
C TYR A 118 2.51 0.84 -9.34
N VAL A 119 2.35 -0.07 -8.37
CA VAL A 119 1.89 -1.45 -8.64
C VAL A 119 0.51 -1.46 -9.29
N VAL A 120 -0.40 -0.59 -8.83
CA VAL A 120 -1.74 -0.43 -9.42
C VAL A 120 -1.66 0.05 -10.87
N GLU A 121 -0.85 1.07 -11.15
CA GLU A 121 -0.68 1.59 -12.52
C GLU A 121 -0.05 0.54 -13.45
N LEU A 122 0.90 -0.27 -12.97
CA LEU A 122 1.51 -1.38 -13.72
C LEU A 122 0.48 -2.44 -14.16
N HIS A 123 -0.67 -2.52 -13.46
CA HIS A 123 -1.73 -3.48 -13.74
C HIS A 123 -2.96 -2.85 -14.40
N LYS A 124 -2.86 -1.59 -14.83
CA LYS A 124 -3.95 -0.88 -15.49
C LYS A 124 -4.39 -1.61 -16.76
N GLY A 125 -5.71 -1.76 -16.91
CA GLY A 125 -6.32 -2.46 -18.04
C GLY A 125 -6.33 -3.99 -17.90
N LYS A 126 -5.74 -4.56 -16.84
CA LYS A 126 -5.85 -5.99 -16.52
C LYS A 126 -7.07 -6.25 -15.62
N THR A 127 -7.64 -7.45 -15.73
CA THR A 127 -8.63 -7.92 -14.75
C THR A 127 -7.93 -8.23 -13.43
N ILE A 128 -8.38 -7.60 -12.34
CA ILE A 128 -7.87 -7.83 -10.99
C ILE A 128 -8.91 -8.63 -10.20
N THR A 129 -8.49 -9.75 -9.62
CA THR A 129 -9.35 -10.61 -8.79
C THR A 129 -9.23 -10.20 -7.32
N ASN A 130 -10.36 -9.97 -6.66
CA ASN A 130 -10.36 -9.65 -5.23
C ASN A 130 -9.69 -10.77 -4.41
N GLY A 131 -8.90 -10.40 -3.40
CA GLY A 131 -8.15 -11.34 -2.55
C GLY A 131 -6.89 -11.93 -3.19
N VAL A 132 -6.68 -11.74 -4.50
CA VAL A 132 -5.45 -12.17 -5.17
C VAL A 132 -4.50 -10.97 -5.29
N PRO A 133 -3.25 -11.08 -4.80
CA PRO A 133 -2.30 -9.98 -4.90
C PRO A 133 -1.81 -9.77 -6.33
N ILE A 134 -1.67 -8.50 -6.70
CA ILE A 134 -0.86 -8.07 -7.84
C ILE A 134 0.49 -7.57 -7.32
N TYR A 135 1.56 -7.69 -8.11
CA TYR A 135 2.92 -7.40 -7.65
C TYR A 135 3.68 -6.47 -8.59
N GLY A 136 4.62 -5.70 -8.04
CA GLY A 136 5.63 -4.97 -8.81
C GLY A 136 6.86 -4.68 -7.96
N ILE A 137 8.01 -4.47 -8.60
CA ILE A 137 9.26 -4.15 -7.92
C ILE A 137 9.40 -2.63 -7.77
N CYS A 138 9.57 -2.15 -6.54
CA CYS A 138 9.78 -0.76 -6.19
C CYS A 138 11.06 -0.64 -5.35
N ASP A 139 12.09 0.06 -5.84
CA ASP A 139 13.38 0.22 -5.16
C ASP A 139 13.96 -1.12 -4.64
N GLY A 140 13.86 -2.18 -5.46
CA GLY A 140 14.34 -3.51 -5.12
C GLY A 140 13.42 -4.34 -4.23
N VAL A 141 12.29 -3.78 -3.75
CA VAL A 141 11.29 -4.51 -2.96
C VAL A 141 10.15 -4.98 -3.85
N GLU A 142 9.81 -6.27 -3.80
CA GLU A 142 8.58 -6.77 -4.40
C GLU A 142 7.38 -6.39 -3.52
N VAL A 143 6.56 -5.48 -4.04
CA VAL A 143 5.39 -4.91 -3.39
C VAL A 143 4.12 -5.54 -3.93
N GLY A 144 3.30 -6.06 -3.04
CA GLY A 144 1.98 -6.60 -3.34
C GLY A 144 0.87 -5.60 -3.01
N VAL A 145 -0.21 -5.63 -3.81
CA VAL A 145 -1.47 -4.95 -3.53
C VAL A 145 -2.62 -5.95 -3.62
N ILE A 146 -3.43 -6.07 -2.56
CA ILE A 146 -4.66 -6.88 -2.57
C ILE A 146 -5.87 -5.97 -2.73
N TYR A 147 -6.82 -6.41 -3.55
CA TYR A 147 -8.09 -5.73 -3.76
C TYR A 147 -9.22 -6.39 -2.97
N THR A 148 -10.14 -5.57 -2.46
CA THR A 148 -11.42 -5.99 -1.89
C THR A 148 -12.52 -5.13 -2.51
N ASN A 149 -13.58 -5.75 -3.00
CA ASN A 149 -14.70 -5.06 -3.65
C ASN A 149 -14.26 -4.08 -4.76
N GLY A 150 -13.26 -4.49 -5.54
CA GLY A 150 -12.73 -3.70 -6.67
C GLY A 150 -11.87 -2.50 -6.27
N LYS A 151 -11.45 -2.40 -4.99
CA LYS A 151 -10.61 -1.31 -4.48
C LYS A 151 -9.34 -1.83 -3.81
N PRO A 152 -8.19 -1.13 -3.91
CA PRO A 152 -7.00 -1.45 -3.12
C PRO A 152 -7.33 -1.47 -1.62
N ALA A 153 -7.02 -2.59 -0.97
CA ALA A 153 -7.37 -2.84 0.43
C ALA A 153 -6.14 -3.00 1.34
N THR A 154 -5.02 -3.50 0.82
CA THR A 154 -3.75 -3.58 1.56
C THR A 154 -2.58 -3.48 0.60
N ILE A 155 -1.51 -2.84 1.04
CA ILE A 155 -0.19 -2.80 0.40
C ILE A 155 0.78 -3.50 1.35
N PHE A 156 1.60 -4.42 0.85
CA PHE A 156 2.49 -5.23 1.68
C PHE A 156 3.75 -5.62 0.89
N PRO A 157 4.89 -5.86 1.54
CA PRO A 157 6.03 -6.48 0.86
C PRO A 157 5.80 -7.98 0.77
N ASN A 158 6.11 -8.58 -0.38
CA ASN A 158 6.06 -10.02 -0.53
C ASN A 158 6.97 -10.70 0.51
N ALA A 159 6.52 -11.80 1.11
CA ALA A 159 7.31 -12.53 2.10
C ALA A 159 8.54 -13.21 1.48
N ILE A 160 8.51 -13.44 0.17
CA ILE A 160 9.64 -13.87 -0.65
C ILE A 160 10.09 -12.66 -1.46
N GLN A 161 11.36 -12.29 -1.32
CA GLN A 161 11.96 -11.15 -2.04
C GLN A 161 12.97 -11.67 -3.07
N PRO A 162 13.16 -10.93 -4.19
CA PRO A 162 14.10 -11.29 -5.25
C PRO A 162 15.56 -11.28 -4.76
#